data_AF-A0A1E3QD27-F1
#
_entry.id   AF-A0A1E3QD27-F1
#
_cell.length_a   1.000
_cell.length_b   1.000
_cell.length_c   1.000
_cell.angle_alpha   90.00
_cell.angle_beta   90.00
_cell.angle_gamma   90.00
#
_symmetry.space_group_name_H-M   'P 1'
#
loop_
_entity.id
_entity.type
_entity.pdbx_description
1 polymer ?
#
loop_
_entity_poly.entity_id
_entity_poly.type
_entity_poly.pdbx_seq_one_letter_code
_entity_poly.pdbx_strand_id
1 'polypeptide(L)'
;MPNLTMEESDLQKGHRQASEADKAILSGRPKDAITFYTSAATHFASATTSTQDPEALKMLEILHVKYVTLASQLQTNLTNNPAMFKTQPSPQASVQASSNSLANTLASARGIPINEIDGHYVNIKRRGSAPAEEDPFTKYNALLETSLNKLQQSMAKTAALFETIRRQNAGLKHDGESYSSSFDSFYVIPDESRRFDSEENSGGLVEVASSLTACESTMKRQKDVVRIGLGKLRQEIKTRESRRVRELESEIERLVAENEKLKISNGRLRSRWEGLKESARKRRDTSTAGQTGTIAEEEEEPDEEDGKHTT
;
A
#
# COMPACT_ATOMS: atom_id res chain seq x y z
N MET A 1 52.54 -9.76 -10.19
CA MET A 1 51.27 -10.07 -9.51
C MET A 1 50.34 -8.87 -9.70
N PRO A 2 49.54 -8.84 -10.79
CA PRO A 2 48.57 -7.77 -10.99
C PRO A 2 47.45 -7.90 -9.95
N ASN A 3 47.18 -6.80 -9.24
CA ASN A 3 46.06 -6.66 -8.33
C ASN A 3 44.76 -6.83 -9.14
N LEU A 4 44.15 -8.02 -9.11
CA LEU A 4 42.74 -8.19 -9.45
C LEU A 4 41.94 -7.50 -8.34
N THR A 5 41.84 -6.17 -8.38
CA THR A 5 40.61 -5.54 -7.91
C THR A 5 39.52 -6.17 -8.76
N MET A 6 38.80 -7.15 -8.20
CA MET A 6 37.65 -7.78 -8.85
C MET A 6 36.82 -6.66 -9.44
N GLU A 7 36.82 -6.55 -10.77
CA GLU A 7 35.93 -5.63 -11.46
C GLU A 7 34.53 -5.97 -10.96
N GLU A 8 33.94 -5.03 -10.22
CA GLU A 8 32.63 -5.20 -9.61
C GLU A 8 31.66 -5.59 -10.74
N SER A 9 31.05 -6.78 -10.61
CA SER A 9 30.19 -7.33 -11.65
C SER A 9 29.09 -6.33 -11.97
N ASP A 10 28.71 -6.17 -13.25
CA ASP A 10 27.65 -5.23 -13.63
C ASP A 10 26.35 -5.47 -12.86
N LEU A 11 26.10 -6.71 -12.45
CA LEU A 11 25.02 -7.06 -11.55
C LEU A 11 25.12 -6.35 -10.18
N GLN A 12 26.29 -6.37 -9.55
CA GLN A 12 26.54 -5.72 -8.26
C GLN A 12 26.40 -4.19 -8.38
N LYS A 13 26.93 -3.61 -9.46
CA LYS A 13 26.76 -2.17 -9.77
C LYS A 13 25.28 -1.82 -9.90
N GLY A 14 24.49 -2.62 -10.62
CA GLY A 14 23.06 -2.43 -10.78
C GLY A 14 22.31 -2.39 -9.44
N HIS A 15 22.61 -3.33 -8.54
CA HIS A 15 22.01 -3.35 -7.20
C HIS A 15 22.42 -2.17 -6.32
N ARG A 16 23.70 -1.78 -6.37
CA ARG A 16 24.20 -0.61 -5.63
C ARG A 16 23.51 0.67 -6.08
N GLN A 17 23.41 0.89 -7.39
CA GLN A 17 22.74 2.04 -7.99
C GLN A 17 21.25 2.07 -7.62
N ALA A 18 20.56 0.92 -7.63
CA ALA A 18 19.18 0.84 -7.17
C ALA A 18 19.02 1.23 -5.69
N SER A 19 19.93 0.80 -4.81
CA SER A 19 19.92 1.19 -3.40
C SER A 19 20.21 2.68 -3.19
N GLU A 20 21.11 3.26 -3.98
CA GLU A 20 21.38 4.71 -3.96
C GLU A 20 20.16 5.51 -4.45
N ALA A 21 19.43 5.00 -5.44
CA ALA A 21 18.16 5.60 -5.90
C ALA A 21 17.11 5.63 -4.78
N ASP A 22 16.92 4.52 -4.05
CA ASP A 22 16.00 4.46 -2.92
C ASP A 22 16.36 5.47 -1.82
N LYS A 23 17.65 5.59 -1.49
CA LYS A 23 18.14 6.59 -0.54
C LYS A 23 17.90 8.02 -1.01
N ALA A 24 18.03 8.28 -2.32
CA ALA A 24 17.76 9.60 -2.91
C ALA A 24 16.26 9.95 -2.83
N ILE A 25 15.36 8.98 -3.04
CA ILE A 25 13.91 9.17 -2.83
C ILE A 25 13.61 9.52 -1.38
N LEU A 26 14.15 8.76 -0.42
CA LEU A 26 13.94 9.02 1.00
C LEU A 26 14.50 10.38 1.44
N SER A 27 15.56 10.85 0.77
CA SER A 27 16.17 12.16 1.02
C SER A 27 15.43 13.32 0.33
N GLY A 28 14.31 13.07 -0.37
CA GLY A 28 13.59 14.10 -1.11
C GLY A 28 14.32 14.61 -2.35
N ARG A 29 15.23 13.83 -2.93
CA ARG A 29 16.01 14.17 -4.13
C ARG A 29 15.59 13.30 -5.32
N PRO A 30 14.39 13.53 -5.90
CA PRO A 30 13.85 12.67 -6.96
C PRO A 30 14.63 12.76 -8.28
N LYS A 31 15.29 13.89 -8.55
CA LYS A 31 16.13 14.05 -9.76
C LYS A 31 17.32 13.08 -9.73
N ASP A 32 18.04 13.05 -8.61
CA ASP A 32 19.15 12.13 -8.39
C ASP A 32 18.65 10.68 -8.47
N ALA A 33 17.50 10.37 -7.85
CA ALA A 33 16.90 9.05 -7.91
C ALA A 33 16.59 8.57 -9.34
N ILE A 34 16.07 9.45 -10.21
CA ILE A 34 15.84 9.14 -11.63
C ILE A 34 17.16 8.73 -12.29
N THR A 35 18.24 9.51 -12.08
CA THR A 35 19.56 9.19 -12.67
C THR A 35 20.11 7.86 -12.19
N PHE A 36 19.97 7.55 -10.89
CA PHE A 36 20.42 6.29 -10.32
C PHE A 36 19.59 5.09 -10.82
N TYR A 37 18.27 5.23 -10.96
CA TYR A 37 17.43 4.19 -11.55
C TYR A 37 17.74 3.94 -13.02
N THR A 38 18.02 4.98 -13.81
CA THR A 38 18.45 4.80 -15.20
C THR A 38 19.80 4.09 -15.29
N SER A 39 20.76 4.43 -14.42
CA SER A 39 22.06 3.74 -14.35
C SER A 39 21.92 2.30 -13.87
N ALA A 40 21.03 2.02 -12.91
CA ALA A 40 20.75 0.66 -12.49
C ALA A 40 20.20 -0.18 -13.65
N ALA A 41 19.24 0.37 -14.41
CA ALA A 41 18.69 -0.30 -15.59
C ALA A 41 19.77 -0.60 -16.63
N THR A 42 20.65 0.35 -16.97
CA THR A 42 21.73 0.09 -17.94
C THR A 42 22.67 -1.01 -17.49
N HIS A 43 23.01 -1.08 -16.19
CA HIS A 43 23.83 -2.16 -15.64
C HIS A 43 23.13 -3.53 -15.70
N PHE A 44 21.83 -3.61 -15.43
CA PHE A 44 21.09 -4.87 -15.60
C PHE A 44 21.03 -5.29 -17.09
N ALA A 45 20.93 -4.34 -18.01
CA ALA A 45 21.01 -4.61 -19.45
C ALA A 45 22.42 -5.02 -19.92
N SER A 46 23.49 -4.55 -19.28
CA SER A 46 24.84 -5.07 -19.53
C SER A 46 25.04 -6.46 -18.92
N ALA A 47 24.41 -6.73 -17.77
CA ALA A 47 24.46 -8.05 -17.14
C ALA A 47 23.75 -9.13 -17.98
N THR A 48 22.70 -8.77 -18.75
CA THR A 48 22.04 -9.73 -19.65
C THR A 48 22.96 -10.17 -20.79
N THR A 49 23.83 -9.31 -21.32
CA THR A 49 24.75 -9.70 -22.40
C THR A 49 25.87 -10.62 -21.92
N SER A 50 26.21 -10.55 -20.62
CA SER A 50 27.26 -11.37 -20.01
C SER A 50 26.77 -12.72 -19.49
N THR A 51 25.45 -12.89 -19.32
CA THR A 51 24.85 -14.07 -18.69
C THR A 51 24.30 -15.03 -19.74
N GLN A 52 24.66 -16.32 -19.65
CA GLN A 52 24.15 -17.36 -20.57
C GLN A 52 22.94 -18.14 -20.01
N ASP A 53 22.69 -18.06 -18.70
CA ASP A 53 21.61 -18.82 -18.06
C ASP A 53 20.22 -18.23 -18.44
N PRO A 54 19.32 -19.04 -19.04
CA PRO A 54 18.00 -18.57 -19.46
C PRO A 54 17.10 -18.11 -18.31
N GLU A 55 17.28 -18.65 -17.09
CA GLU A 55 16.49 -18.21 -15.93
C GLU A 55 16.97 -16.85 -15.41
N ALA A 56 18.29 -16.70 -15.24
CA ALA A 56 18.89 -15.42 -14.90
C ALA A 56 18.60 -14.32 -15.93
N LEU A 57 18.59 -14.64 -17.23
CA LEU A 57 18.23 -13.68 -18.30
C LEU A 57 16.83 -13.11 -18.11
N LYS A 58 15.82 -13.96 -17.85
CA LYS A 58 14.45 -13.51 -17.59
C LYS A 58 14.38 -12.61 -16.37
N MET A 59 15.08 -12.96 -15.29
CA MET A 59 15.09 -12.16 -14.07
C MET A 59 15.73 -10.78 -14.30
N LEU A 60 16.87 -10.73 -14.99
CA LEU A 60 17.56 -9.49 -15.32
C LEU A 60 16.72 -8.59 -16.23
N GLU A 61 15.98 -9.17 -17.19
CA GLU A 61 15.03 -8.45 -18.03
C GLU A 61 13.88 -7.84 -17.21
N ILE A 62 13.30 -8.61 -16.28
CA ILE A 62 12.27 -8.10 -15.35
C ILE A 62 12.82 -6.94 -14.52
N LEU A 63 14.04 -7.06 -14.00
CA LEU A 63 14.68 -5.99 -13.22
C LEU A 63 14.93 -4.75 -14.06
N HIS A 64 15.45 -4.89 -15.28
CA HIS A 64 15.63 -3.78 -16.22
C HIS A 64 14.30 -3.05 -16.47
N VAL A 65 13.25 -3.77 -16.88
CA VAL A 65 11.92 -3.18 -17.16
C VAL A 65 11.35 -2.48 -15.93
N LYS A 66 11.50 -3.08 -14.75
CA LYS A 66 11.07 -2.48 -13.47
C LYS A 66 11.73 -1.11 -13.25
N TYR A 67 13.05 -1.02 -13.35
CA TYR A 67 13.76 0.23 -13.06
C TYR A 67 13.55 1.31 -14.13
N VAL A 68 13.42 0.93 -15.41
CA VAL A 68 12.99 1.86 -16.48
C VAL A 68 11.61 2.44 -16.18
N THR A 69 10.67 1.59 -15.77
CA THR A 69 9.31 2.01 -15.43
C THR A 69 9.31 2.96 -14.23
N LEU A 70 10.08 2.66 -13.18
CA LEU A 70 10.21 3.53 -12.00
C LEU A 70 10.82 4.90 -12.35
N ALA A 71 11.89 4.92 -13.16
CA ALA A 71 12.50 6.17 -13.61
C ALA A 71 11.51 7.02 -14.44
N SER A 72 10.79 6.39 -15.37
CA SER A 72 9.76 7.05 -16.18
C SER A 72 8.61 7.60 -15.32
N GLN A 73 8.09 6.82 -14.39
CA GLN A 73 7.05 7.26 -13.46
C GLN A 73 7.50 8.46 -12.63
N LEU A 74 8.70 8.41 -12.05
CA LEU A 74 9.26 9.53 -11.30
C LEU A 74 9.43 10.77 -12.17
N GLN A 75 9.88 10.61 -13.41
CA GLN A 75 10.01 11.70 -14.35
C GLN A 75 8.66 12.35 -14.67
N THR A 76 7.64 11.54 -14.97
CA THR A 76 6.27 12.05 -15.22
C THR A 76 5.66 12.75 -14.00
N ASN A 77 5.90 12.23 -12.79
CA ASN A 77 5.44 12.86 -11.56
C ASN A 77 6.14 14.20 -11.32
N LEU A 78 7.44 14.29 -11.64
CA LEU A 78 8.21 15.52 -11.51
C LEU A 78 7.77 16.59 -12.53
N THR A 79 7.43 16.19 -13.76
CA THR A 79 6.92 17.11 -14.78
C THR A 79 5.50 17.57 -14.49
N ASN A 80 4.64 16.66 -14.05
CA ASN A 80 3.22 16.95 -13.84
C ASN A 80 2.95 17.64 -12.48
N ASN A 81 3.80 17.42 -11.48
CA ASN A 81 3.60 17.97 -10.15
C ASN A 81 4.92 18.45 -9.51
N PRO A 82 5.50 19.54 -10.02
CA PRO A 82 6.75 20.09 -9.48
C PRO A 82 6.60 20.61 -8.04
N ALA A 83 5.38 20.87 -7.58
CA ALA A 83 5.08 21.36 -6.23
C ALA A 83 5.21 20.28 -5.15
N MET A 84 5.01 19.00 -5.50
CA MET A 84 5.04 17.89 -4.54
C MET A 84 6.46 17.62 -3.97
N PHE A 85 7.51 18.12 -4.64
CA PHE A 85 8.91 17.88 -4.28
C PHE A 85 9.69 19.14 -3.89
N LYS A 86 9.04 20.31 -3.76
CA LYS A 86 9.64 21.46 -3.09
C LYS A 86 9.68 21.17 -1.59
N THR A 87 10.81 20.66 -1.14
CA THR A 87 11.15 20.37 0.26
C THR A 87 10.72 21.49 1.20
N GLN A 88 9.72 21.19 2.03
CA GLN A 88 9.47 21.88 3.28
C GLN A 88 10.53 21.39 4.30
N PRO A 89 11.38 22.26 4.85
CA PRO A 89 12.30 21.87 5.91
C PRO A 89 11.57 21.91 7.24
N SER A 90 11.01 20.78 7.72
CA SER A 90 10.96 20.43 9.15
C SER A 90 10.11 19.18 9.45
N PRO A 91 10.39 18.49 10.58
CA PRO A 91 9.82 17.21 10.91
C PRO A 91 8.56 17.39 11.77
N GLN A 92 7.38 17.37 11.17
CA GLN A 92 6.18 16.99 11.91
C GLN A 92 5.28 16.14 11.01
N ALA A 93 5.08 14.91 11.48
CA ALA A 93 4.28 13.90 10.84
C ALA A 93 2.80 14.28 10.85
N SER A 94 2.20 14.38 9.67
CA SER A 94 0.79 14.07 9.47
C SER A 94 0.60 13.57 8.04
N VAL A 95 0.33 12.27 7.91
CA VAL A 95 0.05 11.61 6.64
C VAL A 95 -1.46 11.67 6.43
N GLN A 96 -1.92 12.55 5.53
CA GLN A 96 -3.23 12.42 4.90
C GLN A 96 -3.01 11.99 3.45
N ALA A 97 -3.31 10.72 3.16
CA ALA A 97 -3.24 10.14 1.84
C ALA A 97 -4.43 10.62 0.99
N SER A 98 -4.15 11.44 -0.02
CA SER A 98 -5.14 11.90 -1.01
C SER A 98 -5.36 10.85 -2.09
N SER A 99 -6.37 9.99 -1.90
CA SER A 99 -6.74 8.88 -2.82
C SER A 99 -7.52 9.30 -4.07
N ASN A 100 -7.65 10.59 -4.39
CA ASN A 100 -8.58 11.08 -5.42
C ASN A 100 -7.94 11.39 -6.78
N SER A 101 -6.61 11.28 -6.92
CA SER A 101 -5.94 11.74 -8.15
C SER A 101 -5.90 10.70 -9.28
N LEU A 102 -5.99 9.39 -9.00
CA LEU A 102 -5.88 8.34 -10.02
C LEU A 102 -7.14 8.15 -10.87
N ALA A 103 -8.32 8.45 -10.32
CA ALA A 103 -9.60 8.28 -11.03
C ALA A 103 -9.78 9.28 -12.18
N ASN A 104 -9.24 10.49 -12.05
CA ASN A 104 -9.37 11.53 -13.08
C ASN A 104 -8.40 11.35 -14.25
N THR A 105 -7.25 10.71 -14.03
CA THR A 105 -6.23 10.50 -15.08
C THR A 105 -6.61 9.36 -16.04
N LEU A 106 -7.30 8.32 -15.56
CA LEU A 106 -7.76 7.19 -16.39
C LEU A 106 -8.91 7.57 -17.34
N ALA A 107 -9.72 8.57 -17.00
CA ALA A 107 -10.81 9.05 -17.87
C ALA A 107 -10.28 9.82 -19.10
N SER A 108 -9.14 10.51 -18.97
CA SER A 108 -8.57 11.34 -20.03
C SER A 108 -7.82 10.52 -21.10
N ALA A 109 -7.26 9.36 -20.73
CA ALA A 109 -6.52 8.48 -21.65
C ALA A 109 -7.42 7.68 -22.64
N ARG A 110 -8.76 7.76 -22.53
CA ARG A 110 -9.71 7.07 -23.42
C ARG A 110 -10.32 7.95 -24.50
N GLY A 111 -9.85 9.19 -24.67
CA GLY A 111 -10.22 10.03 -25.83
C GLY A 111 -11.70 10.42 -25.88
N ILE A 112 -12.37 10.52 -24.74
CA ILE A 112 -13.76 10.99 -24.67
C ILE A 112 -13.73 12.52 -24.55
N PRO A 113 -14.24 13.29 -25.53
CA PRO A 113 -14.31 14.74 -25.42
C PRO A 113 -15.23 15.13 -24.26
N ILE A 114 -14.74 16.03 -23.40
CA ILE A 114 -15.36 16.39 -22.11
C ILE A 114 -16.67 17.21 -22.25
N ASN A 115 -17.08 17.60 -23.46
CA ASN A 115 -18.12 18.62 -23.63
C ASN A 115 -19.49 18.20 -24.18
N GLU A 116 -19.76 16.93 -24.48
CA GLU A 116 -21.10 16.53 -24.98
C GLU A 116 -21.55 15.14 -24.47
N ILE A 117 -21.53 14.94 -23.14
CA ILE A 117 -22.30 13.85 -22.53
C ILE A 117 -23.48 14.47 -21.81
N ASP A 118 -24.50 14.77 -22.62
CA ASP A 118 -25.83 15.08 -22.17
C ASP A 118 -26.46 13.83 -21.49
N GLY A 119 -26.45 13.83 -20.17
CA GLY A 119 -27.68 13.64 -19.38
C GLY A 119 -28.30 12.26 -19.16
N HIS A 120 -27.99 11.15 -19.87
CA HIS A 120 -28.91 9.98 -19.79
C HIS A 120 -28.39 8.55 -19.56
N TYR A 121 -27.10 8.27 -19.46
CA TYR A 121 -26.60 6.95 -19.00
C TYR A 121 -25.32 7.25 -18.20
N VAL A 122 -25.22 7.11 -16.88
CA VAL A 122 -25.45 5.92 -16.06
C VAL A 122 -25.68 6.42 -14.64
N ASN A 123 -26.93 6.44 -14.20
CA ASN A 123 -27.25 6.63 -12.79
C ASN A 123 -27.01 5.29 -12.07
N ILE A 124 -25.74 4.87 -11.96
CA ILE A 124 -25.33 3.94 -10.90
C ILE A 124 -25.54 4.75 -9.63
N LYS A 125 -26.76 4.66 -9.09
CA LYS A 125 -27.02 4.89 -7.68
C LYS A 125 -25.94 4.11 -6.95
N ARG A 126 -24.90 4.81 -6.48
CA ARG A 126 -24.02 4.36 -5.40
C ARG A 126 -24.96 4.17 -4.21
N ARG A 127 -25.57 3.00 -4.16
CA ARG A 127 -26.58 2.61 -3.19
C ARG A 127 -25.86 2.48 -1.86
N GLY A 128 -25.98 3.50 -1.03
CA GLY A 128 -25.43 3.53 0.31
C GLY A 128 -23.91 3.57 0.32
N SER A 129 -23.33 4.78 0.33
CA SER A 129 -22.08 4.96 1.05
C SER A 129 -22.36 4.56 2.49
N ALA A 130 -22.09 3.29 2.82
CA ALA A 130 -22.01 2.86 4.20
C ALA A 130 -21.12 3.88 4.94
N PRO A 131 -21.45 4.25 6.20
CA PRO A 131 -20.61 5.14 6.98
C PRO A 131 -19.18 4.63 6.87
N ALA A 132 -18.27 5.49 6.38
CA ALA A 132 -16.92 5.11 6.01
C ALA A 132 -16.35 4.23 7.13
N GLU A 133 -16.18 2.95 6.81
CA GLU A 133 -15.79 1.94 7.78
C GLU A 133 -14.43 2.39 8.32
N GLU A 134 -14.46 2.97 9.52
CA GLU A 134 -13.37 3.71 10.12
C GLU A 134 -12.11 2.84 10.11
N ASP A 135 -11.04 3.36 9.51
CA ASP A 135 -9.84 2.59 9.18
C ASP A 135 -9.36 1.83 10.44
N PRO A 136 -9.20 0.49 10.37
CA PRO A 136 -8.72 -0.30 11.50
C PRO A 136 -7.39 0.21 12.06
N PHE A 137 -6.56 0.86 11.23
CA PHE A 137 -5.35 1.52 11.67
C PHE A 137 -5.63 2.72 12.60
N THR A 138 -6.65 3.52 12.28
CA THR A 138 -7.09 4.65 13.12
C THR A 138 -7.61 4.16 14.47
N LYS A 139 -8.40 3.09 14.50
CA LYS A 139 -8.88 2.49 15.76
C LYS A 139 -7.72 1.96 16.61
N TYR A 140 -6.74 1.32 15.98
CA TYR A 140 -5.54 0.83 16.67
C TYR A 140 -4.70 1.99 17.24
N ASN A 141 -4.52 3.08 16.48
CA ASN A 141 -3.82 4.26 16.95
C ASN A 141 -4.53 4.91 18.14
N ALA A 142 -5.87 5.05 18.08
CA ALA A 142 -6.65 5.58 19.20
C ALA A 142 -6.52 4.69 20.47
N LEU A 143 -6.50 3.37 20.30
CA LEU A 143 -6.25 2.42 21.39
C LEU A 143 -4.84 2.59 21.97
N LEU A 144 -3.83 2.71 21.11
CA LEU A 144 -2.44 2.93 21.50
C LEU A 144 -2.28 4.23 22.27
N GLU A 145 -2.80 5.34 21.76
CA GLU A 145 -2.77 6.65 22.44
C GLU A 145 -3.42 6.57 23.82
N THR A 146 -4.58 5.92 23.91
CA THR A 146 -5.26 5.73 25.19
C THR A 146 -4.41 4.90 26.17
N SER A 147 -3.73 3.85 25.68
CA SER A 147 -2.86 3.02 26.52
C SER A 147 -1.60 3.76 26.98
N LEU A 148 -1.00 4.57 26.09
CA LEU A 148 0.20 5.36 26.36
C LEU A 148 -0.10 6.47 27.36
N ASN A 149 -1.24 7.16 27.22
CA ASN A 149 -1.70 8.16 28.19
C ASN A 149 -1.89 7.55 29.59
N LYS A 150 -2.47 6.34 29.68
CA LYS A 150 -2.63 5.63 30.96
C LYS A 150 -1.28 5.25 31.58
N LEU A 151 -0.33 4.79 30.77
CA LEU A 151 1.02 4.48 31.23
C LEU A 151 1.73 5.72 31.75
N GLN A 152 1.70 6.83 31.00
CA GLN A 152 2.31 8.10 31.38
C GLN A 152 1.72 8.62 32.70
N GLN A 153 0.41 8.54 32.88
CA GLN A 153 -0.25 8.89 34.14
C GLN A 153 0.21 8.00 35.31
N SER A 154 0.40 6.69 35.09
CA SER A 154 0.89 5.79 36.13
C SER A 154 2.35 6.09 36.53
N MET A 155 3.22 6.36 35.56
CA MET A 155 4.61 6.72 35.82
C MET A 155 4.74 8.07 36.53
N ALA A 156 3.90 9.04 36.17
CA ALA A 156 3.85 10.33 36.86
C ALA A 156 3.45 10.18 38.34
N LYS A 157 2.50 9.29 38.65
CA LYS A 157 2.12 8.99 40.03
C LYS A 157 3.25 8.32 40.82
N THR A 158 3.94 7.35 40.24
CA THR A 158 5.09 6.72 40.91
C THR A 158 6.24 7.69 41.11
N ALA A 159 6.53 8.57 40.14
CA ALA A 159 7.55 9.59 40.26
C ALA A 159 7.24 10.60 41.38
N ALA A 160 5.98 11.04 41.49
CA ALA A 160 5.54 11.94 42.57
C ALA A 160 5.68 11.29 43.96
N LEU A 161 5.42 9.98 44.07
CA LEU A 161 5.61 9.23 45.30
C LEU A 161 7.08 9.13 45.71
N PHE A 162 7.99 8.84 44.77
CA PHE A 162 9.43 8.86 45.02
C PHE A 162 9.92 10.20 45.52
N GLU A 163 9.39 11.29 44.95
CA GLU A 163 9.82 12.63 45.35
C GLU A 163 9.27 13.07 46.70
N THR A 164 8.13 12.49 47.12
CA THR A 164 7.62 12.64 48.48
C THR A 164 8.52 11.92 49.49
N ILE A 165 8.93 10.68 49.20
CA ILE A 165 9.86 9.90 50.03
C ILE A 165 11.21 10.61 50.14
N ARG A 166 11.72 11.14 49.01
CA ARG A 166 12.98 11.88 48.97
C ARG A 166 12.94 13.11 49.88
N ARG A 167 11.84 13.86 49.88
CA ARG A 167 11.64 15.02 50.76
C ARG A 167 11.59 14.63 52.23
N GLN A 168 10.89 13.55 52.56
CA GLN A 168 10.84 13.03 53.94
C GLN A 168 12.24 12.64 54.44
N ASN A 169 13.04 11.97 53.61
CA ASN A 169 14.41 11.59 53.96
C ASN A 169 15.39 12.78 54.03
N ALA A 170 15.18 13.82 53.21
CA ALA A 170 16.01 15.03 53.25
C ALA A 170 15.81 15.85 54.54
N GLY A 171 14.61 15.83 55.11
CA GLY A 171 14.29 16.49 56.38
C GLY A 171 14.89 15.84 57.62
N LEU A 172 15.37 14.59 57.53
CA LEU A 172 16.03 13.86 58.62
C LEU A 172 17.53 14.14 58.76
N LYS A 173 18.10 15.04 57.94
CA LYS A 173 19.49 15.48 58.12
C LYS A 173 19.58 16.44 59.30
N HIS A 174 19.68 15.82 60.46
CA HIS A 174 20.19 16.31 61.73
C HIS A 174 21.22 17.44 61.58
N ASP A 175 21.11 18.44 62.45
CA ASP A 175 21.99 19.58 62.67
C ASP A 175 23.40 19.20 63.16
N GLY A 176 24.00 18.17 62.55
CA GLY A 176 25.34 17.69 62.86
C GLY A 176 26.38 18.52 62.15
N GLU A 177 27.04 19.37 62.94
CA GLU A 177 28.14 20.27 62.60
C GLU A 177 29.13 19.71 61.56
N SER A 178 29.37 20.52 60.53
CA SER A 178 30.37 20.31 59.48
C SER A 178 31.76 20.10 60.06
N TYR A 179 32.21 18.84 60.12
CA TYR A 179 33.64 18.55 60.04
C TYR A 179 33.99 18.21 58.59
N SER A 180 34.59 19.20 57.94
CA SER A 180 35.28 19.09 56.65
C SER A 180 36.38 18.02 56.76
N SER A 181 36.11 16.83 56.23
CA SER A 181 37.14 15.82 55.99
C SER A 181 37.10 15.44 54.52
N SER A 182 38.01 16.06 53.78
CA SER A 182 38.49 15.59 52.48
C SER A 182 39.06 14.18 52.64
N PHE A 183 38.92 13.39 51.57
CA PHE A 183 39.53 12.07 51.28
C PHE A 183 38.66 10.81 51.42
N ASP A 184 38.82 10.03 50.36
CA ASP A 184 38.65 8.58 50.21
C ASP A 184 37.26 7.98 50.01
N SER A 185 36.97 7.80 48.72
CA SER A 185 36.48 6.55 48.14
C SER A 185 37.04 5.32 48.88
N PHE A 186 36.25 4.74 49.78
CA PHE A 186 36.47 3.39 50.27
C PHE A 186 35.12 2.67 50.35
N TYR A 187 35.12 1.41 49.92
CA TYR A 187 33.98 0.49 49.96
C TYR A 187 33.20 0.66 51.26
N VAL A 188 31.89 0.91 51.16
CA VAL A 188 30.98 0.86 52.29
C VAL A 188 30.91 -0.60 52.74
N ILE A 189 31.81 -0.97 53.65
CA ILE A 189 31.72 -2.21 54.42
C ILE A 189 30.50 -2.03 55.34
N PRO A 190 29.46 -2.87 55.23
CA PRO A 190 28.35 -2.84 56.17
C PRO A 190 28.90 -3.12 57.57
N ASP A 191 28.90 -2.10 58.43
CA ASP A 191 29.32 -2.25 59.82
C ASP A 191 28.21 -2.99 60.58
N GLU A 192 28.42 -4.29 60.82
CA GLU A 192 27.46 -5.18 61.53
C GLU A 192 27.29 -4.83 63.02
N SER A 193 28.01 -3.84 63.53
CA SER A 193 28.05 -3.51 64.96
C SER A 193 27.02 -2.47 65.41
N ARG A 194 26.36 -1.76 64.47
CA ARG A 194 25.29 -0.82 64.80
C ARG A 194 23.92 -1.49 64.75
N ARG A 195 23.63 -2.29 65.78
CA ARG A 195 22.25 -2.66 66.17
C ARG A 195 21.59 -1.47 66.86
N PHE A 196 21.23 -0.44 66.08
CA PHE A 196 20.28 0.56 66.55
C PHE A 196 18.87 0.06 66.24
N ASP A 197 17.99 0.14 67.23
CA ASP A 197 16.56 -0.20 67.19
C ASP A 197 15.81 0.68 66.18
N SER A 198 16.04 0.45 64.89
CA SER A 198 15.49 1.22 63.78
C SER A 198 14.24 0.55 63.23
N GLU A 199 13.31 0.17 64.11
CA GLU A 199 12.04 -0.48 63.71
C GLU A 199 11.11 0.49 62.96
N GLU A 200 11.22 1.81 63.16
CA GLU A 200 10.31 2.80 62.55
C GLU A 200 10.54 3.06 61.05
N ASN A 201 11.69 2.68 60.48
CA ASN A 201 11.98 2.94 59.06
C ASN A 201 11.61 1.77 58.11
N SER A 202 11.10 0.65 58.66
CA SER A 202 10.70 -0.52 57.88
C SER A 202 9.42 -0.29 57.06
N GLY A 203 8.52 0.59 57.52
CA GLY A 203 7.23 0.85 56.88
C GLY A 203 7.34 1.43 55.46
N GLY A 204 8.27 2.35 55.23
CA GLY A 204 8.44 2.98 53.91
C GLY A 204 8.93 2.02 52.83
N LEU A 205 9.75 1.02 53.20
CA LEU A 205 10.28 0.04 52.24
C LEU A 205 9.20 -0.95 51.78
N VAL A 206 8.29 -1.33 52.67
CA VAL A 206 7.13 -2.19 52.35
C VAL A 206 6.18 -1.46 51.39
N GLU A 207 5.93 -0.16 51.60
CA GLU A 207 5.09 0.64 50.70
C GLU A 207 5.69 0.74 49.30
N VAL A 208 7.00 0.99 49.18
CA VAL A 208 7.70 1.01 47.89
C VAL A 208 7.64 -0.33 47.17
N ALA A 209 7.85 -1.44 47.89
CA ALA A 209 7.74 -2.78 47.31
C ALA A 209 6.31 -3.09 46.81
N SER A 210 5.29 -2.67 47.56
CA SER A 210 3.88 -2.80 47.15
C SER A 210 3.56 -1.96 45.91
N SER A 211 4.12 -0.75 45.82
CA SER A 211 3.96 0.15 44.67
C SER A 211 4.65 -0.42 43.42
N LEU A 212 5.86 -1.00 43.59
CA LEU A 212 6.60 -1.64 42.50
C LEU A 212 5.85 -2.85 41.93
N THR A 213 5.34 -3.73 42.78
CA THR A 213 4.55 -4.90 42.34
C THR A 213 3.24 -4.49 41.67
N ALA A 214 2.57 -3.43 42.16
CA ALA A 214 1.41 -2.85 41.51
C ALA A 214 1.76 -2.33 40.10
N CYS A 215 2.86 -1.59 39.94
CA CYS A 215 3.35 -1.09 38.65
C CYS A 215 3.71 -2.23 37.68
N GLU A 216 4.36 -3.29 38.17
CA GLU A 216 4.68 -4.46 37.34
C GLU A 216 3.39 -5.15 36.84
N SER A 217 2.39 -5.27 37.71
CA SER A 217 1.11 -5.87 37.34
C SER A 217 0.34 -5.04 36.30
N THR A 218 0.39 -3.70 36.38
CA THR A 218 -0.26 -2.82 35.40
C THR A 218 0.46 -2.87 34.05
N MET A 219 1.80 -2.89 34.05
CA MET A 219 2.62 -3.09 32.86
C MET A 219 2.32 -4.41 32.15
N LYS A 220 2.19 -5.51 32.92
CA LYS A 220 1.82 -6.82 32.37
C LYS A 220 0.44 -6.79 31.72
N ARG A 221 -0.56 -6.20 32.37
CA ARG A 221 -1.91 -6.03 31.81
C ARG A 221 -1.90 -5.19 30.53
N GLN A 222 -1.15 -4.08 30.50
CA GLN A 222 -1.03 -3.25 29.30
C GLN A 222 -0.37 -4.00 28.14
N LYS A 223 0.70 -4.74 28.42
CA LYS A 223 1.34 -5.63 27.42
C LYS A 223 0.36 -6.64 26.85
N ASP A 224 -0.47 -7.25 27.68
CA ASP A 224 -1.48 -8.21 27.23
C ASP A 224 -2.59 -7.54 26.40
N VAL A 225 -3.05 -6.35 26.77
CA VAL A 225 -4.03 -5.55 26.00
C VAL A 225 -3.47 -5.20 24.61
N VAL A 226 -2.23 -4.73 24.52
CA VAL A 226 -1.58 -4.41 23.23
C VAL A 226 -1.40 -5.67 22.40
N ARG A 227 -0.98 -6.79 22.99
CA ARG A 227 -0.83 -8.07 22.29
C ARG A 227 -2.16 -8.55 21.71
N ILE A 228 -3.24 -8.51 22.49
CA ILE A 228 -4.59 -8.89 22.04
C ILE A 228 -5.08 -7.94 20.95
N GLY A 229 -4.85 -6.62 21.11
CA GLY A 229 -5.21 -5.61 20.11
C GLY A 229 -4.52 -5.84 18.76
N LEU A 230 -3.21 -6.13 18.78
CA LEU A 230 -2.44 -6.50 17.59
C LEU A 230 -2.96 -7.79 16.93
N GLY A 231 -3.33 -8.79 17.74
CA GLY A 231 -3.93 -10.02 17.23
C GLY A 231 -5.25 -9.77 16.49
N LYS A 232 -6.14 -8.95 17.09
CA LYS A 232 -7.41 -8.54 16.46
C LYS A 232 -7.18 -7.76 15.18
N LEU A 233 -6.25 -6.80 15.19
CA LEU A 233 -5.94 -5.98 14.00
C LEU A 233 -5.44 -6.84 12.83
N ARG A 234 -4.54 -7.80 13.10
CA ARG A 234 -4.06 -8.75 12.08
C ARG A 234 -5.20 -9.58 11.50
N GLN A 235 -6.13 -10.05 12.34
CA GLN A 235 -7.30 -10.82 11.89
C GLN A 235 -8.27 -9.97 11.07
N GLU A 236 -8.50 -8.73 11.47
CA GLU A 236 -9.37 -7.78 10.77
C GLU A 236 -8.81 -7.42 9.39
N ILE A 237 -7.51 -7.09 9.30
CA ILE A 237 -6.81 -6.85 8.03
C ILE A 237 -6.96 -8.05 7.11
N LYS A 238 -6.64 -9.26 7.61
CA LYS A 238 -6.78 -10.50 6.83
C LYS A 238 -8.21 -10.73 6.33
N THR A 239 -9.21 -10.44 7.16
CA THR A 239 -10.63 -10.60 6.81
C THR A 239 -11.06 -9.57 5.74
N ARG A 240 -10.58 -8.32 5.86
CA ARG A 240 -10.85 -7.25 4.89
C ARG A 240 -10.20 -7.55 3.54
N GLU A 241 -8.95 -7.99 3.54
CA GLU A 241 -8.25 -8.45 2.33
C GLU A 241 -9.00 -9.63 1.69
N SER A 242 -9.39 -10.63 2.47
CA SER A 242 -10.15 -11.79 1.97
C SER A 242 -11.55 -11.42 1.45
N ARG A 243 -12.19 -10.37 1.98
CA ARG A 243 -13.44 -9.83 1.44
C ARG A 243 -13.18 -9.13 0.11
N ARG A 244 -12.14 -8.31 0.03
CA ARG A 244 -11.78 -7.57 -1.18
C ARG A 244 -11.37 -8.50 -2.32
N VAL A 245 -10.63 -9.56 -2.03
CA VAL A 245 -10.29 -10.60 -3.00
C VAL A 245 -11.56 -11.24 -3.57
N ARG A 246 -12.50 -11.67 -2.72
CA ARG A 246 -13.78 -12.25 -3.17
C ARG A 246 -14.62 -11.30 -4.03
N GLU A 247 -14.66 -10.01 -3.68
CA GLU A 247 -15.34 -9.00 -4.50
C GLU A 247 -14.71 -8.87 -5.90
N LEU A 248 -13.38 -8.84 -5.96
CA LEU A 248 -12.64 -8.76 -7.23
C LEU A 248 -12.80 -10.03 -8.06
N GLU A 249 -12.75 -11.21 -7.43
CA GLU A 249 -13.03 -12.49 -8.09
C GLU A 249 -14.44 -12.52 -8.69
N SER A 250 -15.45 -12.07 -7.94
CA SER A 250 -16.83 -11.98 -8.43
C SER A 250 -16.98 -11.01 -9.60
N GLU A 251 -16.26 -9.89 -9.58
CA GLU A 251 -16.25 -8.92 -10.69
C GLU A 251 -15.53 -9.46 -11.93
N ILE A 252 -14.43 -10.20 -11.74
CA ILE A 252 -13.74 -10.90 -12.84
C ILE A 252 -14.70 -11.91 -13.47
N GLU A 253 -15.38 -12.74 -12.68
CA GLU A 253 -16.35 -13.72 -13.17
C GLU A 253 -17.50 -13.03 -13.96
N ARG A 254 -18.03 -11.93 -13.43
CA ARG A 254 -19.04 -11.11 -14.11
C ARG A 254 -18.56 -10.58 -15.47
N LEU A 255 -17.34 -10.04 -15.52
CA LEU A 255 -16.75 -9.49 -16.73
C LEU A 255 -16.40 -10.58 -17.76
N VAL A 256 -16.02 -11.78 -17.31
CA VAL A 256 -15.81 -12.93 -18.20
C VAL A 256 -17.13 -13.34 -18.85
N ALA A 257 -18.21 -13.48 -18.07
CA ALA A 257 -19.54 -13.81 -18.60
C ALA A 257 -20.06 -12.74 -19.59
N GLU A 258 -19.83 -11.45 -19.29
CA GLU A 258 -20.17 -10.35 -20.19
C GLU A 258 -19.36 -10.39 -21.49
N ASN A 259 -18.06 -10.66 -21.42
CA ASN A 259 -17.21 -10.83 -22.61
C ASN A 259 -17.66 -12.01 -23.48
N GLU A 260 -18.03 -13.14 -22.89
CA GLU A 260 -18.57 -14.28 -23.64
C GLU A 260 -19.86 -13.92 -24.37
N LYS A 261 -20.77 -13.21 -23.69
CA LYS A 261 -22.01 -12.72 -24.30
C LYS A 261 -21.72 -11.78 -25.49
N LEU A 262 -20.79 -10.85 -25.34
CA LEU A 262 -20.38 -9.94 -26.42
C LEU A 262 -19.71 -10.68 -27.56
N LYS A 263 -18.90 -11.70 -27.28
CA LYS A 263 -18.26 -12.57 -28.28
C LYS A 263 -19.31 -13.31 -29.11
N ILE A 264 -20.35 -13.87 -28.48
CA ILE A 264 -21.47 -14.52 -29.17
C ILE A 264 -22.22 -13.51 -30.06
N SER A 265 -22.54 -12.34 -29.52
CA SER A 265 -23.23 -11.27 -30.28
C SER A 265 -22.42 -10.83 -31.51
N ASN A 266 -21.11 -10.58 -31.33
CA ASN A 266 -20.20 -10.26 -32.42
C ASN A 266 -20.11 -11.39 -33.46
N GLY A 267 -20.08 -12.65 -33.03
CA GLY A 267 -20.15 -13.81 -33.92
C GLY A 267 -21.40 -13.77 -34.81
N ARG A 268 -22.58 -13.53 -34.22
CA ARG A 268 -23.85 -13.42 -34.96
C ARG A 268 -23.85 -12.27 -35.97
N LEU A 269 -23.36 -11.10 -35.57
CA LEU A 269 -23.26 -9.95 -36.46
C LEU A 269 -22.31 -10.20 -37.63
N ARG A 270 -21.16 -10.84 -37.37
CA ARG A 270 -20.23 -11.26 -38.42
C ARG A 270 -20.88 -12.25 -39.39
N SER A 271 -21.58 -13.28 -38.89
CA SER A 271 -22.30 -14.23 -39.76
C SER A 271 -23.37 -13.55 -40.63
N ARG A 272 -24.15 -12.61 -40.06
CA ARG A 272 -25.13 -11.82 -40.83
C ARG A 272 -24.45 -10.96 -41.90
N TRP A 273 -23.33 -10.33 -41.55
CA TRP A 273 -22.54 -9.53 -42.47
C TRP A 273 -21.98 -10.35 -43.63
N GLU A 274 -21.42 -11.53 -43.36
CA GLU A 274 -20.98 -12.45 -44.42
C GLU A 274 -22.15 -12.89 -45.31
N GLY A 275 -23.32 -13.20 -44.74
CA GLY A 275 -24.51 -13.52 -45.52
C GLY A 275 -24.98 -12.39 -46.44
N LEU A 276 -24.90 -11.13 -45.98
CA LEU A 276 -25.19 -9.97 -46.81
C LEU A 276 -24.16 -9.79 -47.94
N LYS A 277 -22.87 -9.98 -47.65
CA LYS A 277 -21.81 -9.94 -48.67
C LYS A 277 -22.00 -11.02 -49.73
N GLU A 278 -22.33 -12.24 -49.33
CA GLU A 278 -22.58 -13.35 -50.25
C GLU A 278 -23.82 -13.10 -51.11
N SER A 279 -24.90 -12.59 -50.51
CA SER A 279 -26.12 -12.21 -51.25
C SER A 279 -25.86 -11.09 -52.26
N ALA A 280 -25.05 -10.09 -51.90
CA ALA A 280 -24.65 -9.02 -52.82
C ALA A 280 -23.77 -9.52 -53.98
N ARG A 281 -22.85 -10.46 -53.71
CA ARG A 281 -22.04 -11.11 -54.77
C ARG A 281 -22.91 -11.91 -55.72
N LYS A 282 -23.79 -12.76 -55.18
CA LYS A 282 -24.73 -13.56 -55.97
C LYS A 282 -25.57 -12.68 -56.90
N ARG A 283 -26.09 -11.55 -56.42
CA ARG A 283 -26.85 -10.58 -57.25
C ARG A 283 -26.00 -9.96 -58.36
N ARG A 284 -24.73 -9.67 -58.11
CA ARG A 284 -23.81 -9.15 -59.12
C ARG A 284 -23.50 -10.22 -60.18
N ASP A 285 -23.26 -11.45 -59.77
CA ASP A 285 -22.96 -12.56 -60.69
C ASP A 285 -24.18 -12.89 -61.57
N THR A 286 -25.38 -12.94 -61.00
CA THR A 286 -26.62 -13.16 -61.77
C THR A 286 -26.96 -11.98 -62.69
N SER A 287 -26.69 -10.74 -62.28
CA SER A 287 -26.90 -9.56 -63.12
C SER A 287 -25.94 -9.55 -64.33
N THR A 288 -24.69 -9.97 -64.12
CA THR A 288 -23.70 -10.06 -65.20
C THR A 288 -24.04 -11.19 -66.18
N ALA A 289 -24.55 -12.32 -65.70
CA ALA A 289 -24.99 -13.43 -66.55
C ALA A 289 -26.32 -13.14 -67.28
N GLY A 290 -27.26 -12.44 -66.65
CA GLY A 290 -28.56 -12.10 -67.24
C GLY A 290 -28.51 -11.09 -68.39
N GLN A 291 -27.42 -10.32 -68.52
CA GLN A 291 -27.26 -9.36 -69.61
C GLN A 291 -26.82 -10.00 -70.95
N THR A 292 -26.63 -11.33 -71.01
CA THR A 292 -26.27 -12.07 -72.26
C THR A 292 -27.29 -13.07 -72.75
N GLY A 293 -28.49 -13.17 -72.16
CA GLY A 293 -29.52 -14.03 -72.74
C GLY A 293 -30.87 -13.95 -72.07
N THR A 294 -31.73 -13.02 -72.50
CA THR A 294 -33.19 -13.24 -72.62
C THR A 294 -33.85 -12.09 -73.39
N ILE A 295 -34.01 -12.29 -74.71
CA ILE A 295 -35.18 -11.84 -75.49
C ILE A 295 -36.06 -13.09 -75.58
N ALA A 296 -37.36 -12.96 -75.29
CA ALA A 296 -38.41 -13.99 -75.23
C ALA A 296 -38.25 -14.99 -74.06
N GLU A 297 -39.25 -15.25 -73.22
CA GLU A 297 -40.65 -15.53 -73.54
C GLU A 297 -41.55 -15.10 -72.37
N GLU A 298 -42.67 -14.46 -72.70
CA GLU A 298 -43.84 -14.14 -71.86
C GLU A 298 -44.78 -15.36 -71.85
N GLU A 299 -45.15 -15.88 -70.68
CA GLU A 299 -46.38 -16.67 -70.40
C GLU A 299 -46.58 -16.63 -68.87
N GLU A 300 -47.40 -15.71 -68.36
CA GLU A 300 -48.86 -15.82 -68.11
C GLU A 300 -49.20 -16.56 -66.79
N GLU A 301 -49.99 -15.86 -65.98
CA GLU A 301 -50.63 -16.10 -64.66
C GLU A 301 -51.17 -17.54 -64.38
N PRO A 302 -51.55 -17.94 -63.13
CA PRO A 302 -52.34 -17.13 -62.19
C PRO A 302 -52.11 -17.29 -60.68
N ASP A 303 -52.75 -16.36 -59.98
CA ASP A 303 -53.04 -16.27 -58.55
C ASP A 303 -53.48 -17.60 -57.90
N GLU A 304 -52.99 -17.86 -56.70
CA GLU A 304 -53.79 -18.52 -55.67
C GLU A 304 -53.41 -17.99 -54.28
N GLU A 305 -54.30 -17.16 -53.75
CA GLU A 305 -54.45 -16.89 -52.33
C GLU A 305 -54.61 -18.20 -51.56
N ASP A 306 -53.82 -18.42 -50.51
CA ASP A 306 -54.39 -19.13 -49.36
C ASP A 306 -53.74 -18.67 -48.06
N GLY A 307 -54.48 -17.84 -47.35
CA GLY A 307 -54.17 -17.45 -45.98
C GLY A 307 -54.38 -18.64 -45.03
N LYS A 308 -53.46 -18.82 -44.09
CA LYS A 308 -53.77 -19.54 -42.85
C LYS A 308 -53.01 -18.97 -41.66
N HIS A 309 -53.72 -18.10 -40.95
CA HIS A 309 -53.59 -17.91 -39.51
C HIS A 309 -53.54 -19.25 -38.77
N THR A 310 -52.62 -19.39 -37.81
CA THR A 310 -52.85 -20.03 -36.49
C THR A 310 -51.69 -19.62 -35.56
N THR A 311 -51.97 -18.76 -34.57
CA THR A 311 -52.10 -19.04 -33.11
C THR A 311 -50.87 -19.60 -32.43
#